data_AF-A0AAD8V388-F1
#
_entry.id   AF-A0AAD8V388-F1
#
_cell.length_a   1.000
_cell.length_b   1.000
_cell.length_c   1.000
_cell.angle_alpha   90.00
_cell.angle_beta   90.00
_cell.angle_gamma   90.00
#
_symmetry.space_group_name_H-M   'P 1'
#
loop_
_entity.id
_entity.type
_entity.pdbx_description
1 polymer ?
#
loop_
_entity_poly.entity_id
_entity_poly.type
_entity_poly.pdbx_seq_one_letter_code
_entity_poly.pdbx_strand_id
1 'polypeptide(L)'
;MTFRCDDPDRNCATQDGWAGHWRGDNATQETVICPLSFEIRRPLSAVCGLGYTVAGAKLNTYWATDLLHRVLHVPLISEGVVEHYAEDYAEALALAKNNATYAVVDSDALQYFAIDVWAYDIAAPGVGCSGELEEDEDEEEEKPTSTTAAAGSAATTPAATSSAPQECHTHADGALHCV
;
A
#
# COMPACT_ATOMS: atom_id res chain seq x y z
N MET A 1 -15.07 14.82 -12.62
CA MET A 1 -15.05 13.35 -12.41
C MET A 1 -16.48 12.83 -12.40
N THR A 2 -16.73 11.73 -13.11
CA THR A 2 -17.99 10.98 -13.05
C THR A 2 -17.72 9.56 -12.57
N PHE A 3 -18.48 9.11 -11.59
CA PHE A 3 -18.45 7.75 -11.11
C PHE A 3 -19.65 6.98 -11.67
N ARG A 4 -19.39 5.91 -12.42
CA ARG A 4 -20.43 5.14 -13.12
C ARG A 4 -20.72 3.82 -12.41
N CYS A 5 -21.99 3.61 -12.11
CA CYS A 5 -22.51 2.32 -11.64
C CYS A 5 -22.86 1.37 -12.79
N ASP A 6 -22.60 1.79 -14.04
CA ASP A 6 -22.79 1.02 -15.26
C ASP A 6 -21.50 0.99 -16.10
N ASP A 7 -21.39 0.00 -16.99
CA ASP A 7 -20.23 -0.23 -17.86
C ASP A 7 -20.60 0.03 -19.33
N PRO A 8 -20.48 1.28 -19.81
CA PRO A 8 -20.92 1.64 -21.17
C PRO A 8 -20.09 0.98 -22.27
N ASP A 9 -18.83 0.66 -21.99
CA ASP A 9 -17.90 0.07 -22.96
C ASP A 9 -17.93 -1.46 -22.95
N ARG A 10 -18.58 -2.06 -21.93
CA ARG A 10 -18.65 -3.50 -21.69
C ARG A 10 -17.28 -4.13 -21.42
N ASN A 11 -16.30 -3.34 -20.95
CA ASN A 11 -14.96 -3.83 -20.65
C ASN A 11 -14.95 -4.78 -19.45
N CYS A 12 -15.86 -4.63 -18.49
CA CYS A 12 -16.02 -5.55 -17.37
C CYS A 12 -16.28 -6.99 -17.82
N ALA A 13 -16.94 -7.19 -18.96
CA ALA A 13 -17.21 -8.52 -19.50
C ALA A 13 -16.02 -9.13 -20.28
N THR A 14 -14.98 -8.33 -20.54
CA THR A 14 -13.80 -8.76 -21.33
C THR A 14 -12.61 -9.13 -20.45
N GLN A 15 -12.68 -8.83 -19.16
CA GLN A 15 -11.56 -8.94 -18.23
C GLN A 15 -12.01 -9.71 -16.98
N ASP A 16 -11.62 -10.98 -16.91
CA ASP A 16 -11.94 -11.82 -15.77
C ASP A 16 -11.34 -11.25 -14.48
N GLY A 17 -12.17 -11.13 -13.45
CA GLY A 17 -11.75 -10.60 -12.15
C GLY A 17 -11.74 -9.08 -12.03
N TRP A 18 -12.08 -8.33 -13.09
CA TRP A 18 -12.22 -6.88 -12.96
C TRP A 18 -13.44 -6.53 -12.11
N ALA A 19 -13.17 -5.87 -10.99
CA ALA A 19 -14.19 -5.29 -10.14
C ALA A 19 -14.57 -3.85 -10.60
N GLY A 20 -13.81 -3.28 -11.51
CA GLY A 20 -14.03 -1.96 -12.09
C GLY A 20 -12.75 -1.41 -12.68
N HIS A 21 -12.84 -0.27 -13.36
CA HIS A 21 -11.70 0.32 -14.04
C HIS A 21 -11.88 1.81 -14.27
N TRP A 22 -10.76 2.51 -14.49
CA TRP A 22 -10.74 3.83 -15.12
C TRP A 22 -10.93 3.66 -16.63
N ARG A 23 -11.66 4.59 -17.29
CA ARG A 23 -12.01 4.45 -18.72
C ARG A 23 -10.88 4.85 -19.68
N GLY A 24 -9.74 5.31 -19.18
CA GLY A 24 -8.60 5.69 -20.02
C GLY A 24 -8.95 6.80 -21.02
N ASP A 25 -8.35 6.75 -22.20
CA ASP A 25 -8.53 7.77 -23.25
C ASP A 25 -9.96 7.91 -23.79
N ASN A 26 -10.79 6.86 -23.65
CA ASN A 26 -12.20 6.91 -24.07
C ASN A 26 -13.03 7.91 -23.24
N ALA A 27 -12.69 8.06 -21.95
CA ALA A 27 -13.28 9.05 -21.05
C ALA A 27 -12.41 9.21 -19.80
N THR A 28 -11.36 10.03 -19.91
CA THR A 28 -10.32 10.19 -18.87
C THR A 28 -10.85 10.68 -17.52
N GLN A 29 -12.07 11.24 -17.49
CA GLN A 29 -12.71 11.78 -16.29
C GLN A 29 -13.70 10.80 -15.64
N GLU A 30 -13.72 9.55 -16.08
CA GLU A 30 -14.72 8.56 -15.68
C GLU A 30 -14.10 7.27 -15.14
N THR A 31 -14.73 6.75 -14.09
CA THR A 31 -14.44 5.42 -13.55
C THR A 31 -15.72 4.60 -13.52
N VAL A 32 -15.59 3.29 -13.69
CA VAL A 32 -16.68 2.33 -13.86
C VAL A 32 -16.60 1.26 -12.78
N ILE A 33 -17.76 0.90 -12.23
CA ILE A 33 -17.93 -0.25 -11.33
C ILE A 33 -18.40 -1.46 -12.12
N CYS A 34 -17.68 -2.57 -12.02
CA CYS A 34 -18.14 -3.86 -12.54
C CYS A 34 -19.01 -4.58 -11.49
N PRO A 35 -19.92 -5.46 -11.93
CA PRO A 35 -20.78 -6.25 -11.04
C PRO A 35 -20.04 -6.96 -9.91
N LEU A 36 -18.85 -7.50 -10.21
CA LEU A 36 -18.02 -8.23 -9.24
C LEU A 36 -17.71 -7.42 -7.97
N SER A 37 -17.58 -6.09 -8.06
CA SER A 37 -17.36 -5.27 -6.85
C SER A 37 -18.47 -5.44 -5.81
N PHE A 38 -19.73 -5.57 -6.24
CA PHE A 38 -20.85 -5.72 -5.31
C PHE A 38 -20.84 -7.07 -4.59
N GLU A 39 -20.07 -8.04 -5.08
CA GLU A 39 -19.94 -9.36 -4.47
C GLU A 39 -18.72 -9.45 -3.55
N ILE A 40 -17.62 -8.79 -3.89
CA ILE A 40 -16.32 -8.99 -3.20
C ILE A 40 -15.90 -7.82 -2.30
N ARG A 41 -16.43 -6.61 -2.51
CA ARG A 41 -16.03 -5.42 -1.72
C ARG A 41 -16.80 -5.36 -0.42
N ARG A 42 -16.08 -5.11 0.68
CA ARG A 42 -16.65 -4.94 2.02
C ARG A 42 -16.93 -3.47 2.33
N PRO A 43 -17.90 -3.15 3.20
CA PRO A 43 -18.11 -1.78 3.69
C PRO A 43 -16.94 -1.34 4.58
N LEU A 44 -16.60 -0.05 4.57
CA LEU A 44 -15.49 0.52 5.35
C LEU A 44 -15.63 0.28 6.87
N SER A 45 -16.86 0.19 7.38
CA SER A 45 -17.13 -0.11 8.79
C SER A 45 -16.71 -1.52 9.22
N ALA A 46 -16.30 -2.39 8.29
CA ALA A 46 -15.82 -3.73 8.58
C ALA A 46 -14.28 -3.83 8.67
N VAL A 47 -13.55 -2.72 8.51
CA VAL A 47 -12.09 -2.66 8.71
C VAL A 47 -11.71 -3.22 10.08
N CYS A 48 -10.59 -3.92 10.15
CA CYS A 48 -10.11 -4.69 11.31
C CYS A 48 -11.01 -5.87 11.75
N GLY A 49 -12.11 -6.13 11.05
CA GLY A 49 -12.94 -7.32 11.26
C GLY A 49 -12.47 -8.52 10.44
N LEU A 50 -12.94 -9.72 10.85
CA LEU A 50 -12.79 -10.96 10.07
C LEU A 50 -11.35 -11.31 9.67
N GLY A 51 -10.37 -10.98 10.53
CA GLY A 51 -8.95 -11.27 10.30
C GLY A 51 -8.27 -10.35 9.26
N TYR A 52 -8.91 -9.24 8.85
CA TYR A 52 -8.25 -8.26 8.00
C TYR A 52 -7.09 -7.58 8.72
N THR A 53 -5.96 -7.50 8.05
CA THR A 53 -4.85 -6.61 8.41
C THR A 53 -4.50 -5.73 7.21
N VAL A 54 -3.96 -4.54 7.45
CA VAL A 54 -3.57 -3.62 6.36
C VAL A 54 -2.44 -4.22 5.52
N ALA A 55 -1.45 -4.84 6.16
CA ALA A 55 -0.30 -5.45 5.52
C ALA A 55 -0.64 -6.73 4.74
N GLY A 56 -1.52 -7.58 5.28
CA GLY A 56 -1.75 -8.93 4.77
C GLY A 56 -2.93 -9.07 3.81
N ALA A 57 -3.65 -7.99 3.50
CA ALA A 57 -4.84 -8.04 2.65
C ALA A 57 -4.75 -7.10 1.45
N LYS A 58 -5.44 -7.46 0.37
CA LYS A 58 -5.50 -6.64 -0.85
C LYS A 58 -6.08 -5.26 -0.56
N LEU A 59 -5.44 -4.20 -1.04
CA LEU A 59 -5.91 -2.82 -0.88
C LEU A 59 -7.37 -2.66 -1.29
N ASN A 60 -7.78 -3.30 -2.37
CA ASN A 60 -9.14 -3.22 -2.87
C ASN A 60 -10.18 -4.06 -2.09
N THR A 61 -9.87 -4.59 -0.91
CA THR A 61 -10.83 -5.36 -0.09
C THR A 61 -12.07 -4.55 0.30
N TYR A 62 -11.90 -3.27 0.59
CA TYR A 62 -13.01 -2.38 0.96
C TYR A 62 -13.40 -1.46 -0.19
N TRP A 63 -14.68 -1.08 -0.22
CA TRP A 63 -15.17 -0.08 -1.17
C TRP A 63 -14.35 1.21 -1.11
N ALA A 64 -14.05 1.72 0.09
CA ALA A 64 -13.39 3.02 0.22
C ALA A 64 -12.00 3.10 -0.44
N THR A 65 -11.17 2.07 -0.26
CA THR A 65 -9.82 2.00 -0.83
C THR A 65 -9.85 1.74 -2.34
N ASP A 66 -10.73 0.84 -2.80
CA ASP A 66 -10.96 0.59 -4.23
C ASP A 66 -11.49 1.84 -4.95
N LEU A 67 -12.34 2.64 -4.30
CA LEU A 67 -12.80 3.92 -4.83
C LEU A 67 -11.67 4.95 -4.86
N LEU A 68 -10.87 5.04 -3.79
CA LEU A 68 -9.73 5.95 -3.72
C LEU A 68 -8.75 5.70 -4.86
N HIS A 69 -8.34 4.44 -5.06
CA HIS A 69 -7.50 4.01 -6.19
C HIS A 69 -8.00 4.56 -7.53
N ARG A 70 -9.30 4.34 -7.82
CA ARG A 70 -9.91 4.75 -9.09
C ARG A 70 -9.96 6.26 -9.25
N VAL A 71 -10.23 6.98 -8.16
CA VAL A 71 -10.21 8.45 -8.13
C VAL A 71 -8.80 8.97 -8.43
N LEU A 72 -7.75 8.31 -7.94
CA LEU A 72 -6.36 8.69 -8.21
C LEU A 72 -5.94 8.51 -9.68
N HIS A 73 -6.58 7.60 -10.42
CA HIS A 73 -6.40 7.52 -11.87
C HIS A 73 -7.05 8.67 -12.66
N VAL A 74 -7.92 9.48 -12.06
CA VAL A 74 -8.61 10.56 -12.76
C VAL A 74 -7.73 11.82 -12.79
N PRO A 75 -7.30 12.31 -13.97
CA PRO A 75 -6.33 13.42 -14.04
C PRO A 75 -6.83 14.76 -13.49
N LEU A 76 -8.15 14.98 -13.40
CA LEU A 76 -8.66 16.19 -12.73
C LEU A 76 -8.45 16.17 -11.21
N ILE A 77 -8.23 14.99 -10.63
CA ILE A 77 -8.02 14.81 -9.19
C ILE A 77 -6.53 14.65 -8.89
N SER A 78 -5.83 13.79 -9.62
CA SER A 78 -4.40 13.54 -9.40
C SER A 78 -3.48 14.46 -10.19
N GLU A 79 -4.01 15.33 -11.05
CA GLU A 79 -3.23 16.18 -11.96
C GLU A 79 -2.23 15.41 -12.84
N GLY A 80 -2.41 14.09 -12.97
CA GLY A 80 -1.48 13.20 -13.68
C GLY A 80 -0.16 12.98 -12.95
N VAL A 81 -0.07 13.29 -11.65
CA VAL A 81 1.16 13.11 -10.86
C VAL A 81 1.18 11.83 -10.04
N VAL A 82 0.02 11.23 -9.78
CA VAL A 82 -0.10 9.99 -9.00
C VAL A 82 -0.01 8.78 -9.94
N GLU A 83 0.96 7.91 -9.70
CA GLU A 83 1.23 6.69 -10.48
C GLU A 83 1.40 5.47 -9.57
N HIS A 84 1.77 4.32 -10.14
CA HIS A 84 2.13 3.11 -9.38
C HIS A 84 3.65 2.93 -9.40
N TYR A 85 4.28 3.22 -8.26
CA TYR A 85 5.70 3.01 -7.96
C TYR A 85 5.92 1.84 -6.99
N ALA A 86 4.88 1.42 -6.27
CA ALA A 86 4.80 0.20 -5.48
C ALA A 86 3.50 -0.57 -5.82
N GLU A 87 3.51 -1.88 -5.62
CA GLU A 87 2.36 -2.76 -5.89
C GLU A 87 1.81 -3.45 -4.63
N ASP A 88 2.53 -3.40 -3.50
CA ASP A 88 2.10 -3.98 -2.22
C ASP A 88 2.59 -3.18 -0.99
N TYR A 89 2.24 -3.67 0.21
CA TYR A 89 2.57 -3.01 1.48
C TYR A 89 4.07 -2.97 1.77
N ALA A 90 4.79 -4.05 1.45
CA ALA A 90 6.23 -4.14 1.68
C ALA A 90 6.97 -3.17 0.74
N GLU A 91 6.58 -3.14 -0.54
CA GLU A 91 7.11 -2.20 -1.52
C GLU A 91 6.77 -0.75 -1.17
N ALA A 92 5.55 -0.46 -0.69
CA ALA A 92 5.18 0.89 -0.26
C ALA A 92 6.05 1.37 0.93
N LEU A 93 6.33 0.49 1.89
CA LEU A 93 7.26 0.78 2.99
C LEU A 93 8.71 0.94 2.52
N ALA A 94 9.15 0.11 1.58
CA ALA A 94 10.49 0.21 0.99
C ALA A 94 10.64 1.51 0.18
N LEU A 95 9.61 1.91 -0.57
CA LEU A 95 9.54 3.15 -1.31
C LEU A 95 9.60 4.35 -0.36
N ALA A 96 8.85 4.32 0.74
CA ALA A 96 8.89 5.39 1.76
C ALA A 96 10.27 5.53 2.41
N LYS A 97 10.96 4.42 2.70
CA LYS A 97 12.29 4.42 3.31
C LYS A 97 13.39 4.89 2.37
N ASN A 98 13.35 4.45 1.12
CA ASN A 98 14.47 4.62 0.19
C ASN A 98 14.26 5.73 -0.85
N ASN A 99 13.00 6.12 -1.11
CA ASN A 99 12.65 7.11 -2.12
C ASN A 99 11.33 7.85 -1.80
N ALA A 100 11.34 8.56 -0.66
CA ALA A 100 10.15 9.24 -0.14
C ALA A 100 9.48 10.22 -1.13
N THR A 101 10.22 10.76 -2.10
CA THR A 101 9.68 11.64 -3.16
C THR A 101 8.61 10.93 -3.99
N TYR A 102 8.76 9.64 -4.28
CA TYR A 102 7.75 8.88 -5.03
C TYR A 102 6.65 8.33 -4.12
N ALA A 103 6.94 8.04 -2.84
CA ALA A 103 5.95 7.53 -1.91
C ALA A 103 4.75 8.49 -1.71
N VAL A 104 4.98 9.81 -1.78
CA VAL A 104 3.90 10.81 -1.64
C VAL A 104 3.04 10.98 -2.90
N VAL A 105 3.43 10.36 -4.02
CA VAL A 105 2.69 10.35 -5.29
C VAL A 105 2.47 8.93 -5.81
N ASP A 106 2.64 7.93 -4.94
CA ASP A 106 2.35 6.54 -5.25
C ASP A 106 0.90 6.21 -4.85
N SER A 107 0.15 5.66 -5.80
CA SER A 107 -1.27 5.32 -5.62
C SER A 107 -1.47 4.36 -4.45
N ASP A 108 -0.59 3.38 -4.30
CA ASP A 108 -0.74 2.32 -3.29
C ASP A 108 -0.30 2.82 -1.91
N ALA A 109 0.79 3.58 -1.81
CA ALA A 109 1.22 4.24 -0.58
C ALA A 109 0.14 5.20 -0.03
N LEU A 110 -0.51 5.99 -0.91
CA LEU A 110 -1.61 6.86 -0.52
C LEU A 110 -2.82 6.06 -0.01
N GLN A 111 -3.16 4.95 -0.65
CA GLN A 111 -4.23 4.06 -0.21
C GLN A 111 -3.90 3.39 1.13
N TYR A 112 -2.69 2.86 1.30
CA TYR A 112 -2.23 2.22 2.53
C TYR A 112 -2.23 3.21 3.70
N PHE A 113 -1.70 4.41 3.50
CA PHE A 113 -1.76 5.47 4.51
C PHE A 113 -3.21 5.76 4.93
N ALA A 114 -4.12 5.94 3.97
CA ALA A 114 -5.51 6.27 4.25
C ALA A 114 -6.23 5.16 5.06
N ILE A 115 -6.03 3.89 4.70
CA ILE A 115 -6.71 2.78 5.38
C ILE A 115 -6.08 2.45 6.73
N ASP A 116 -4.76 2.64 6.89
CA ASP A 116 -4.06 2.40 8.16
C ASP A 116 -4.42 3.47 9.20
N VAL A 117 -4.49 4.76 8.79
CA VAL A 117 -4.99 5.83 9.65
C VAL A 117 -6.45 5.58 10.05
N TRP A 118 -7.31 5.18 9.10
CA TRP A 118 -8.70 4.80 9.43
C TRP A 118 -8.76 3.62 10.41
N ALA A 119 -7.90 2.61 10.21
CA ALA A 119 -7.82 1.47 11.10
C ALA A 119 -7.45 1.90 12.52
N TYR A 120 -6.45 2.77 12.67
CA TYR A 120 -5.96 3.24 13.95
C TYR A 120 -6.90 4.21 14.66
N ASP A 121 -7.46 5.20 13.96
CA ASP A 121 -8.26 6.26 14.58
C ASP A 121 -9.73 5.87 14.77
N ILE A 122 -10.29 5.08 13.86
CA ILE A 122 -11.74 4.86 13.78
C ILE A 122 -12.12 3.40 14.00
N ALA A 123 -11.53 2.46 13.25
CA ALA A 123 -11.97 1.06 13.29
C ALA A 123 -11.56 0.34 14.59
N ALA A 124 -10.32 0.57 15.03
CA ALA A 124 -9.76 0.05 16.27
C ALA A 124 -8.99 1.16 17.01
N PRO A 125 -9.69 2.14 17.64
CA PRO A 125 -9.09 3.35 18.19
C PRO A 125 -7.87 3.10 19.08
N GLY A 126 -6.71 3.67 18.70
CA GLY A 126 -5.45 3.60 19.44
C GLY A 126 -4.68 2.28 19.31
N VAL A 127 -5.25 1.29 18.61
CA VAL A 127 -4.64 -0.05 18.42
C VAL A 127 -4.39 -0.31 16.94
N GLY A 128 -5.35 -0.02 16.07
CA GLY A 128 -5.28 -0.32 14.64
C GLY A 128 -5.35 -1.82 14.33
N CYS A 129 -5.07 -2.14 13.06
CA CYS A 129 -4.90 -3.50 12.57
C CYS A 129 -3.90 -3.54 11.42
N SER A 130 -2.79 -2.81 11.56
CA SER A 130 -1.76 -2.71 10.51
C SER A 130 -1.26 -4.10 10.09
N GLY A 131 -1.14 -5.03 11.06
CA GLY A 131 -0.63 -6.37 10.83
C GLY A 131 0.89 -6.41 10.80
N GLU A 132 1.43 -7.59 10.56
CA GLU A 132 2.86 -7.83 10.41
C GLU A 132 3.11 -8.23 8.95
N LEU A 133 4.25 -7.79 8.41
CA LEU A 133 4.73 -8.36 7.16
C LEU A 133 5.14 -9.80 7.45
N GLU A 134 4.66 -10.73 6.63
CA GLU A 134 5.26 -12.07 6.63
C GLU A 134 6.72 -11.87 6.21
N GLU A 135 7.65 -12.25 7.08
CA GLU A 135 9.04 -12.38 6.66
C GLU A 135 9.01 -13.49 5.62
N ASP A 136 9.36 -13.16 4.37
CA ASP A 136 9.59 -14.17 3.36
C ASP A 136 10.58 -15.17 3.98
N GLU A 137 10.11 -16.36 4.31
CA GLU A 137 11.00 -17.48 4.55
C GLU A 137 11.73 -17.62 3.23
N ASP A 138 12.99 -17.13 3.19
CA ASP A 138 13.88 -17.30 2.05
C ASP A 138 13.65 -18.73 1.53
N GLU A 139 13.01 -18.87 0.38
CA GLU A 139 12.98 -20.14 -0.32
C GLU A 139 14.45 -20.42 -0.64
N GLU A 140 15.13 -21.12 0.27
CA GLU A 140 16.43 -21.70 0.05
C GLU A 140 16.23 -22.68 -1.13
N GLU A 141 16.40 -22.17 -2.35
CA GLU A 141 16.65 -23.00 -3.52
C GLU A 141 17.76 -23.97 -3.13
N GLU A 142 17.41 -25.25 -3.01
CA GLU A 142 18.34 -26.34 -2.71
C GLU A 142 19.48 -26.33 -3.73
N LYS A 143 20.55 -25.62 -3.40
CA LYS A 143 21.78 -25.62 -4.18
C LYS A 143 22.44 -26.99 -3.98
N PRO A 144 22.84 -27.69 -5.06
CA PRO A 144 23.39 -29.03 -4.93
C PRO A 144 24.69 -28.98 -4.11
N THR A 145 24.75 -29.89 -3.13
CA THR A 145 25.87 -30.08 -2.22
C THR A 145 27.18 -30.28 -2.99
N SER A 146 28.09 -29.30 -2.92
CA SER A 146 29.50 -29.51 -3.27
C SER A 146 30.34 -29.53 -2.01
N THR A 147 30.81 -30.71 -1.65
CA THR A 147 31.74 -30.97 -0.56
C THR A 147 33.08 -30.30 -0.85
N THR A 148 33.51 -29.34 -0.02
CA THR A 148 34.95 -29.03 0.14
C THR A 148 35.26 -28.50 1.54
N ALA A 149 36.40 -28.97 2.02
CA ALA A 149 36.96 -28.92 3.37
C ALA A 149 37.04 -27.55 4.08
N ALA A 150 37.06 -27.67 5.41
CA ALA A 150 37.26 -26.61 6.39
C ALA A 150 38.59 -25.85 6.24
N ALA A 151 38.53 -24.54 6.45
CA ALA A 151 39.63 -23.73 6.97
C ALA A 151 39.02 -22.65 7.89
N GLY A 152 39.43 -22.64 9.16
CA GLY A 152 38.92 -21.72 10.16
C GLY A 152 39.46 -20.30 9.99
N SER A 153 38.69 -19.30 10.43
CA SER A 153 39.23 -18.01 10.85
C SER A 153 38.26 -17.24 11.76
N ALA A 154 38.84 -16.79 12.87
CA ALA A 154 38.45 -15.80 13.88
C ALA A 154 37.00 -15.25 13.98
N ALA A 155 36.46 -15.35 15.21
CA ALA A 155 35.31 -14.58 15.67
C ALA A 155 35.63 -13.07 15.73
N THR A 156 34.87 -12.26 15.02
CA THR A 156 34.87 -10.80 15.11
C THR A 156 33.77 -10.34 16.06
N THR A 157 34.14 -9.57 17.08
CA THR A 157 33.24 -8.92 18.03
C THR A 157 32.43 -7.82 17.33
N PRO A 158 31.11 -7.65 17.59
CA PRO A 158 30.35 -6.54 17.03
C PRO A 158 30.85 -5.20 17.56
N ALA A 159 31.02 -4.22 16.67
CA ALA A 159 31.33 -2.85 17.02
C ALA A 159 30.06 -2.13 17.52
N ALA A 160 30.19 -1.31 18.56
CA ALA A 160 29.10 -0.49 19.08
C ALA A 160 28.70 0.59 18.06
N THR A 161 27.43 0.61 17.67
CA THR A 161 26.83 1.70 16.90
C THR A 161 26.46 2.86 17.84
N SER A 162 27.02 4.04 17.56
CA SER A 162 26.60 5.30 18.19
C SER A 162 25.27 5.75 17.58
N SER A 163 24.29 6.05 18.43
CA SER A 163 23.00 6.63 18.03
C SER A 163 23.19 7.97 17.30
N ALA A 164 22.40 8.17 16.25
CA ALA A 164 22.36 9.42 15.48
C ALA A 164 21.97 10.62 16.38
N PRO A 165 22.45 11.84 16.07
CA PRO A 165 22.00 13.04 16.77
C PRO A 165 20.50 13.25 16.57
N GLN A 166 19.86 13.76 17.62
CA GLN A 166 18.43 14.02 17.64
C GLN A 166 18.10 15.25 16.79
N GLU A 167 17.21 15.11 15.81
CA GLU A 167 16.84 16.14 14.84
C GLU A 167 15.57 16.85 15.30
N CYS A 168 15.67 18.16 15.58
CA CYS A 168 14.54 18.96 16.06
C CYS A 168 14.15 20.05 15.06
N HIS A 169 12.84 20.24 14.83
CA HIS A 169 12.30 21.37 14.06
C HIS A 169 11.12 22.03 14.76
N THR A 170 10.84 23.29 14.41
CA THR A 170 9.79 24.11 15.03
C THR A 170 8.71 24.44 14.00
N HIS A 171 7.45 24.20 14.36
CA HIS A 171 6.28 24.55 13.56
C HIS A 171 5.94 26.05 13.71
N ALA A 172 5.12 26.56 12.80
CA ALA A 172 4.73 27.98 12.78
C ALA A 172 3.92 28.42 14.01
N ASP A 173 3.32 27.48 14.74
CA ASP A 173 2.64 27.70 16.02
C ASP A 173 3.58 27.68 17.24
N GLY A 174 4.89 27.49 17.01
CA GLY A 174 5.91 27.42 18.04
C GLY A 174 6.10 26.04 18.66
N ALA A 175 5.38 25.00 18.20
CA ALA A 175 5.58 23.64 18.68
C ALA A 175 6.94 23.08 18.20
N LEU A 176 7.72 22.54 19.13
CA LEU A 176 9.00 21.87 18.86
C LEU A 176 8.78 20.37 18.76
N HIS A 177 9.23 19.75 17.67
CA HIS A 177 9.23 18.30 17.48
C HIS A 177 10.67 17.79 17.28
N CYS A 178 11.06 16.76 18.02
CA CYS A 178 12.40 16.15 17.98
C CYS A 178 12.30 14.64 17.71
N VAL A 179 13.04 14.13 16.72
CA VAL A 179 13.15 12.71 16.35
C VAL A 179 14.57 12.19 16.56
#